data_AF-A0A8H1L7S5-F1
#
_entry.id   AF-A0A8H1L7S5-F1
#
_cell.length_a   1.000
_cell.length_b   1.000
_cell.length_c   1.000
_cell.angle_alpha   90.00
_cell.angle_beta   90.00
_cell.angle_gamma   90.00
#
_symmetry.space_group_name_H-M   'P 1'
#
loop_
_entity.id
_entity.type
_entity.pdbx_description
1 polymer ?
#
loop_
_entity_poly.entity_id
_entity_poly.type
_entity_poly.pdbx_seq_one_letter_code
_entity_poly.pdbx_strand_id
1 'polypeptide(L)'
;MEVADETVDKLLDEGRSPGDILLLTTGAQHPWAEHELSFGEDAYWRQLTEAEDVFCAHASAVARTAQRPVVLLAVNGGTDPEAAAALPAALEKATEQLIVCGDPARLRVLL
;
A
#
# COMPACT_ATOMS: atom_id res chain seq x y z
N MET A 1 2.51 -6.49 8.62
CA MET A 1 1.15 -6.22 8.11
C MET A 1 0.38 -5.49 9.17
N GLU A 2 0.22 -6.08 10.36
CA GLU A 2 -0.35 -5.47 11.57
C GLU A 2 -0.15 -3.95 11.73
N VAL A 3 1.10 -3.46 11.78
CA VAL A 3 1.36 -2.00 11.92
C VAL A 3 0.76 -1.16 10.78
N ALA A 4 0.77 -1.67 9.55
CA ALA A 4 0.16 -0.98 8.41
C ALA A 4 -1.37 -0.95 8.55
N ASP A 5 -1.98 -2.07 8.96
CA ASP A 5 -3.43 -2.19 9.14
C ASP A 5 -3.90 -1.26 10.28
N GLU A 6 -3.20 -1.26 11.42
CA GLU A 6 -3.47 -0.32 12.52
C GLU A 6 -3.30 1.15 12.11
N THR A 7 -2.40 1.43 11.15
CA THR A 7 -2.21 2.79 10.64
C THR A 7 -3.36 3.19 9.71
N VAL A 8 -3.84 2.26 8.88
CA VAL A 8 -5.06 2.46 8.09
C VAL A 8 -6.24 2.75 9.01
N ASP A 9 -6.47 1.92 10.03
CA ASP A 9 -7.57 2.09 10.98
C ASP A 9 -7.55 3.49 11.62
N LYS A 10 -6.38 3.95 12.07
CA LYS A 10 -6.22 5.30 12.63
C LYS A 10 -6.57 6.40 11.64
N LEU A 11 -6.13 6.29 10.38
CA LEU A 11 -6.45 7.28 9.34
C LEU A 11 -7.95 7.35 9.08
N LEU A 12 -8.62 6.20 9.07
CA LEU A 12 -10.08 6.12 8.92
C LEU A 12 -10.80 6.74 10.13
N ASP A 13 -10.34 6.45 11.35
CA ASP A 13 -10.86 7.05 12.58
C ASP A 13 -10.68 8.58 12.62
N GLU A 14 -9.58 9.08 12.04
CA GLU A 14 -9.32 10.52 11.85
C GLU A 14 -10.16 11.16 10.73
N GLY A 15 -10.95 10.37 10.02
CA GLY A 15 -11.89 10.82 9.00
C GLY A 15 -11.34 10.86 7.57
N ARG A 16 -10.22 10.19 7.29
CA ARG A 16 -9.79 9.97 5.90
C ARG A 16 -10.78 9.05 5.18
N SER A 17 -11.09 9.35 3.93
CA SER A 17 -11.92 8.47 3.11
C SER A 17 -11.12 7.20 2.78
N PRO A 18 -11.72 5.99 2.80
CA PRO A 18 -11.03 4.76 2.42
C PRO A 18 -10.40 4.83 1.03
N GLY A 19 -11.13 5.36 0.05
CA GLY A 19 -10.66 5.57 -1.31
C GLY A 19 -9.49 6.55 -1.46
N ASP A 20 -9.14 7.31 -0.42
CA ASP A 20 -7.97 8.19 -0.41
C ASP A 20 -6.68 7.47 -0.02
N ILE A 21 -6.77 6.17 0.33
CA ILE A 21 -5.67 5.38 0.88
C ILE A 21 -5.27 4.28 -0.12
N LEU A 22 -3.99 4.27 -0.49
CA LEU A 22 -3.34 3.18 -1.22
C LEU A 22 -2.34 2.48 -0.29
N LEU A 23 -2.51 1.17 -0.06
CA LEU A 23 -1.56 0.35 0.69
C LEU A 23 -0.72 -0.50 -0.28
N LEU A 24 0.59 -0.28 -0.27
CA LEU A 24 1.57 -1.03 -1.05
C LEU A 24 2.35 -1.99 -0.15
N THR A 25 2.55 -3.23 -0.59
CA THR A 25 3.38 -4.23 0.11
C THR A 25 4.63 -4.56 -0.70
N THR A 26 5.77 -4.86 -0.05
CA THR A 26 7.01 -5.26 -0.74
C THR A 26 7.28 -6.78 -0.71
N GLY A 27 6.51 -7.53 0.07
CA GLY A 27 6.62 -8.97 0.24
C GLY A 27 5.30 -9.69 -0.04
N ALA A 28 4.76 -10.39 0.96
CA ALA A 28 3.43 -11.01 0.81
C ALA A 28 2.36 -9.96 0.50
N GLN A 29 1.36 -10.35 -0.27
CA GLN A 29 0.23 -9.48 -0.56
C GLN A 29 -0.61 -9.30 0.72
N HIS A 30 -1.39 -8.22 0.77
CA HIS A 30 -2.30 -7.99 1.89
C HIS A 30 -3.41 -9.07 1.89
N PRO A 31 -3.77 -9.69 3.03
CA PRO A 31 -4.75 -10.78 3.08
C PRO A 31 -6.12 -10.43 2.46
N TRP A 32 -6.59 -9.19 2.65
CA TRP A 32 -7.80 -8.70 1.98
C TRP A 32 -7.67 -8.72 0.46
N ALA A 33 -6.53 -8.28 -0.08
CA ALA A 33 -6.31 -8.29 -1.53
C ALA A 33 -6.17 -9.71 -2.09
N GLU A 34 -5.54 -10.62 -1.35
CA GLU A 34 -5.49 -12.05 -1.71
C GLU A 34 -6.90 -12.64 -1.79
N HIS A 35 -7.76 -12.31 -0.81
CA HIS A 35 -9.15 -12.73 -0.80
C HIS A 35 -9.93 -12.17 -1.98
N GLU A 36 -9.88 -10.87 -2.21
CA GLU A 36 -10.63 -10.22 -3.30
C GLU A 36 -10.19 -10.69 -4.69
N LEU A 37 -8.88 -10.85 -4.91
CA LEU A 37 -8.36 -11.38 -6.16
C LEU A 37 -8.84 -12.81 -6.44
N SER A 38 -9.18 -13.59 -5.42
CA SER A 38 -9.73 -14.93 -5.60
C SER A 38 -11.10 -14.94 -6.30
N PHE A 39 -11.82 -13.80 -6.28
CA PHE A 39 -13.08 -13.61 -7.01
C PHE A 39 -12.89 -13.06 -8.43
N GLY A 40 -11.68 -12.62 -8.79
CA GLY A 40 -11.32 -12.24 -10.16
C GLY A 40 -10.50 -10.95 -10.25
N GLU A 41 -9.44 -11.00 -11.05
CA GLU A 41 -8.51 -9.87 -11.22
C GLU A 41 -9.20 -8.62 -11.80
N ASP A 42 -10.00 -8.77 -12.86
CA ASP A 42 -10.65 -7.60 -13.48
C ASP A 42 -11.61 -6.88 -12.53
N ALA A 43 -12.37 -7.65 -11.73
CA ALA A 43 -13.26 -7.08 -10.73
C ALA A 43 -12.46 -6.34 -9.64
N TYR A 44 -11.39 -6.96 -9.14
CA TYR A 44 -10.52 -6.36 -8.14
C TYR A 44 -9.93 -5.03 -8.62
N TRP A 45 -9.34 -5.00 -9.81
CA TRP A 45 -8.68 -3.78 -10.30
C TRP A 45 -9.65 -2.66 -10.70
N ARG A 46 -10.94 -2.94 -10.89
CA ARG A 46 -11.97 -1.89 -11.03
C ARG A 46 -12.18 -1.12 -9.73
N GLN A 47 -12.05 -1.78 -8.58
CA GLN A 47 -12.18 -1.14 -7.26
C GLN A 47 -11.21 0.03 -7.09
N LEU A 48 -10.01 -0.04 -7.70
CA LEU A 48 -9.05 1.07 -7.71
C LEU A 48 -9.67 2.35 -8.29
N THR A 49 -10.45 2.26 -9.35
CA THR A 49 -11.10 3.44 -9.97
C THR A 49 -12.40 3.83 -9.28
N GLU A 50 -13.09 2.87 -8.68
CA GLU A 50 -14.34 3.11 -7.94
C GLU A 50 -14.06 3.85 -6.62
N ALA A 51 -12.89 3.60 -6.02
CA ALA A 51 -12.39 4.33 -4.84
C ALA A 51 -13.38 4.33 -3.65
N GLU A 52 -14.10 3.23 -3.48
CA GLU A 52 -15.04 3.06 -2.36
C GLU A 52 -14.33 2.55 -1.09
N ASP A 53 -13.24 1.78 -1.26
CA ASP A 53 -12.47 1.14 -0.20
C ASP A 53 -10.96 1.44 -0.30
N VAL A 54 -10.22 1.10 0.75
CA VAL A 54 -8.76 1.12 0.77
C VAL A 54 -8.23 0.13 -0.27
N PHE A 55 -7.43 0.63 -1.22
CA PHE A 55 -6.90 -0.23 -2.26
C PHE A 55 -5.53 -0.79 -1.87
N CYS A 56 -5.35 -2.11 -1.99
CA CYS A 56 -4.10 -2.79 -1.66
C CYS A 56 -3.40 -3.29 -2.93
N ALA A 57 -2.08 -3.18 -3.02
CA ALA A 57 -1.34 -3.80 -4.13
C ALA A 57 0.08 -4.19 -3.70
N HIS A 58 0.66 -5.18 -4.39
CA HIS A 58 2.09 -5.39 -4.29
C HIS A 58 2.85 -4.29 -5.04
N ALA A 59 4.03 -3.90 -4.55
CA ALA A 59 4.85 -2.82 -5.10
C ALA A 59 5.26 -3.06 -6.56
N SER A 60 5.34 -4.32 -7.01
CA SER A 60 5.58 -4.65 -8.42
C SER A 60 4.46 -4.15 -9.36
N ALA A 61 3.26 -3.93 -8.84
CA ALA A 61 2.11 -3.41 -9.59
C ALA A 61 1.91 -1.90 -9.43
N VAL A 62 2.82 -1.18 -8.75
CA VAL A 62 2.71 0.26 -8.48
C VAL A 62 2.53 1.09 -9.75
N ALA A 63 3.10 0.68 -10.88
CA ALA A 63 2.91 1.39 -12.14
C ALA A 63 1.43 1.41 -12.61
N ARG A 64 0.65 0.39 -12.24
CA ARG A 64 -0.79 0.26 -12.56
C ARG A 64 -1.68 1.07 -11.61
N THR A 65 -1.17 1.49 -10.45
CA THR A 65 -1.97 2.20 -9.46
C THR A 65 -2.15 3.68 -9.82
N ALA A 66 -3.28 4.25 -9.39
CA ALA A 66 -3.53 5.68 -9.44
C ALA A 66 -2.82 6.41 -8.27
N GLN A 67 -2.62 7.72 -8.41
CA GLN A 67 -2.18 8.54 -7.29
C GLN A 67 -3.28 8.67 -6.24
N ARG A 68 -2.90 8.80 -4.97
CA ARG A 68 -3.80 8.94 -3.82
C ARG A 68 -3.27 9.98 -2.83
N PRO A 69 -4.15 10.64 -2.07
CA PRO A 69 -3.76 11.51 -0.96
C PRO A 69 -2.77 10.84 0.00
N VAL A 70 -3.09 9.62 0.45
CA VAL A 70 -2.24 8.87 1.37
C VAL A 70 -1.78 7.57 0.72
N VAL A 71 -0.47 7.32 0.76
CA VAL A 71 0.11 6.03 0.40
C VAL A 71 0.78 5.44 1.63
N LEU A 72 0.43 4.20 1.98
CA LEU A 72 1.15 3.40 2.96
C LEU A 72 2.05 2.43 2.22
N LEU A 73 3.34 2.39 2.57
CA LEU A 73 4.28 1.37 2.11
C LEU A 73 4.61 0.43 3.25
N ALA A 74 4.05 -0.77 3.23
CA ALA A 74 4.38 -1.86 4.13
C ALA A 74 5.61 -2.63 3.62
N VAL A 75 6.77 -2.38 4.22
CA VAL A 75 8.02 -3.10 3.98
C VAL A 75 7.98 -4.43 4.73
N ASN A 76 7.19 -5.37 4.22
CA ASN A 76 6.84 -6.65 4.86
C ASN A 76 7.57 -7.87 4.27
N GLY A 77 8.56 -7.66 3.42
CA GLY A 77 9.34 -8.71 2.78
C GLY A 77 10.07 -8.19 1.55
N GLY A 78 10.37 -9.08 0.60
CA GLY A 78 11.15 -8.76 -0.60
C GLY A 78 12.64 -8.57 -0.29
N THR A 79 13.46 -8.49 -1.32
CA THR A 79 14.88 -8.17 -1.21
C THR A 79 15.08 -6.69 -0.87
N ASP A 80 16.25 -6.32 -0.33
CA ASP A 80 16.56 -4.93 -0.01
C ASP A 80 16.54 -4.00 -1.24
N PRO A 81 17.04 -4.39 -2.43
CA PRO A 81 16.88 -3.60 -3.65
C PRO A 81 15.42 -3.38 -4.05
N GLU A 82 14.56 -4.40 -3.92
CA GLU A 82 13.12 -4.27 -4.23
C GLU A 82 12.42 -3.31 -3.26
N ALA A 83 12.70 -3.44 -1.96
CA ALA A 83 12.16 -2.54 -0.95
C ALA A 83 12.66 -1.10 -1.13
N ALA A 84 13.95 -0.91 -1.45
CA ALA A 84 14.52 0.41 -1.73
C ALA A 84 13.92 1.04 -2.98
N ALA A 85 13.67 0.26 -4.03
CA ALA A 85 13.02 0.74 -5.26
C ALA A 85 11.52 1.05 -5.06
N ALA A 86 10.84 0.38 -4.13
CA ALA A 86 9.44 0.61 -3.84
C ALA A 86 9.19 1.99 -3.21
N LEU A 87 10.16 2.53 -2.44
CA LEU A 87 10.02 3.83 -1.78
C LEU A 87 9.80 5.01 -2.75
N PRO A 88 10.69 5.29 -3.73
CA PRO A 88 10.46 6.39 -4.65
C PRO A 88 9.20 6.17 -5.49
N ALA A 89 8.90 4.92 -5.87
CA ALA A 89 7.68 4.60 -6.61
C ALA A 89 6.41 4.87 -5.78
N ALA A 90 6.41 4.56 -4.48
CA ALA A 90 5.31 4.89 -3.57
C ALA A 90 5.19 6.41 -3.37
N LEU A 91 6.31 7.12 -3.28
CA LEU A 91 6.33 8.58 -3.16
C LEU A 91 5.70 9.27 -4.37
N GLU A 92 5.94 8.78 -5.59
CA GLU A 92 5.31 9.30 -6.82
C GLU A 92 3.77 9.14 -6.83
N LYS A 93 3.25 8.18 -6.05
CA LYS A 93 1.81 7.94 -5.92
C LYS A 93 1.15 8.76 -4.82
N ALA A 94 1.92 9.27 -3.86
CA ALA A 94 1.39 10.05 -2.75
C ALA A 94 1.25 11.53 -3.14
N THR A 95 0.03 12.08 -3.05
CA THR A 95 -0.21 13.51 -3.32
C THR A 95 -0.17 14.38 -2.07
N GLU A 96 -0.38 13.80 -0.88
CA GLU A 96 -0.27 14.51 0.40
C GLU A 96 0.76 13.88 1.34
N GLN A 97 0.70 12.55 1.51
CA GLN A 97 1.51 11.87 2.54
C GLN A 97 1.91 10.45 2.12
N LEU A 98 3.19 10.14 2.33
CA LEU A 98 3.71 8.78 2.32
C LEU A 98 3.99 8.34 3.75
N ILE A 99 3.48 7.18 4.15
CA ILE A 99 3.75 6.54 5.45
C ILE A 99 4.44 5.21 5.20
N VAL A 100 5.59 4.98 5.81
CA VAL A 100 6.36 3.74 5.64
C VAL A 100 6.27 2.91 6.92
N CYS A 101 5.77 1.69 6.81
CA CYS A 101 5.59 0.75 7.91
C CYS A 101 6.49 -0.47 7.71
N GLY A 102 7.27 -0.86 8.71
CA GLY A 102 8.17 -2.01 8.60
C GLY A 102 9.06 -2.15 9.83
N ASP A 103 9.96 -3.14 9.80
CA ASP A 103 10.98 -3.30 10.85
C ASP A 103 11.86 -2.04 10.92
N PRO A 104 11.90 -1.33 12.07
CA PRO A 104 12.71 -0.11 12.22
C PRO A 104 14.20 -0.33 11.93
N ALA A 105 14.76 -1.52 12.22
CA ALA A 105 16.16 -1.81 11.94
C ALA A 105 16.41 -1.89 10.43
N ARG A 106 15.51 -2.56 9.71
CA ARG A 106 15.57 -2.68 8.25
C ARG A 106 15.36 -1.34 7.57
N LEU A 107 14.37 -0.56 8.01
CA LEU A 107 14.08 0.76 7.43
C LEU A 107 15.27 1.72 7.56
N ARG A 108 16.01 1.69 8.67
CA ARG A 108 17.23 2.51 8.86
C ARG A 108 18.37 2.17 7.90
N VAL A 109 18.37 0.99 7.30
CA VAL A 109 19.36 0.59 6.30
C VAL A 109 18.92 1.01 4.89
N LEU A 110 17.61 1.08 4.66
CA LEU A 110 17.00 1.38 3.35
C LEU A 110 16.76 2.88 3.11
N LEU A 111 16.57 3.66 4.17
CA LEU A 111 16.25 5.10 4.18
C LEU A 111 17.43 5.94 4.67
#